data_AF-A0A9R0K4U2-F1
#
_entry.id   AF-A0A9R0K4U2-F1
#
_cell.length_a   1.000
_cell.length_b   1.000
_cell.length_c   1.000
_cell.angle_alpha   90.00
_cell.angle_beta   90.00
_cell.angle_gamma   90.00
#
_symmetry.space_group_name_H-M   'P 1'
#
loop_
_entity.id
_entity.type
_entity.pdbx_description
1 polymer ?
#
loop_
_entity_poly.entity_id
_entity_poly.type
_entity_poly.pdbx_seq_one_letter_code
_entity_poly.pdbx_strand_id
1 'polypeptide(L)'
;MVFYMKICLLALTYFLVMSINFDGIFVNALNIGVDHFYDTSHFIDLPFVSRKCSRKCESEFCEAPPFLRYGKYCGLLYSGCPNEQPCDGLDFCCMEHDNCISRKHNDYLSQECNRNLLECMDRFAKTGGQSFKGSKCNAKKVIKVIKVVIEPALAAGKALHRP
;
A
#
# COMPACT_ATOMS: atom_id res chain seq x y z
N MET A 1 -28.46 46.19 19.06
CA MET A 1 -27.03 45.77 19.15
C MET A 1 -26.78 44.67 20.18
N VAL A 2 -27.31 44.75 21.41
CA VAL A 2 -27.04 43.76 22.48
C VAL A 2 -27.58 42.35 22.17
N PHE A 3 -28.74 42.24 21.50
CA PHE A 3 -29.31 40.95 21.10
C PHE A 3 -28.49 40.21 20.03
N TYR A 4 -28.02 40.92 19.01
CA TYR A 4 -27.18 40.35 17.95
C TYR A 4 -25.82 39.87 18.49
N MET A 5 -25.27 40.57 19.48
CA MET A 5 -24.00 40.18 20.09
C MET A 5 -24.10 38.86 20.88
N LYS A 6 -25.24 38.61 21.54
CA LYS A 6 -25.50 37.34 22.24
C LYS A 6 -25.69 36.16 21.29
N ILE A 7 -26.34 36.38 20.15
CA ILE A 7 -26.54 35.35 19.12
C ILE A 7 -25.20 34.98 18.45
N CYS A 8 -24.36 35.97 18.15
CA CYS A 8 -23.00 35.73 17.65
C CYS A 8 -22.15 34.94 18.65
N LEU A 9 -22.24 35.27 19.94
CA LEU A 9 -21.48 34.58 20.99
C LEU A 9 -21.91 33.11 21.12
N LEU A 10 -23.22 32.83 21.06
CA LEU A 10 -23.76 31.47 21.08
C LEU A 10 -23.35 30.67 19.84
N ALA A 11 -23.37 31.29 18.66
CA ALA A 11 -22.94 30.65 17.42
C ALA A 11 -21.43 30.33 17.42
N LEU A 12 -20.60 31.24 17.92
CA LEU A 12 -19.16 31.03 18.10
C LEU A 12 -18.86 29.91 19.10
N THR A 13 -19.58 29.86 20.22
CA THR A 13 -19.42 28.75 21.19
C THR A 13 -19.85 27.42 20.60
N TYR A 14 -20.92 27.38 19.81
CA TYR A 14 -21.37 26.14 19.14
C TYR A 14 -20.36 25.67 18.09
N PHE A 15 -19.80 26.58 17.29
CA PHE A 15 -18.79 26.26 16.29
C PHE A 15 -17.50 25.73 16.93
N LEU A 16 -17.04 26.37 18.01
CA LEU A 16 -15.87 25.92 18.77
C LEU A 16 -16.10 24.54 19.41
N VAL A 17 -17.30 24.27 19.95
CA VAL A 17 -17.69 22.96 20.49
C VAL A 17 -17.71 21.88 19.42
N MET A 18 -18.19 22.18 18.20
CA MET A 18 -18.16 21.22 17.09
C MET A 18 -16.73 20.93 16.60
N SER A 19 -15.81 21.90 16.67
CA SER A 19 -14.40 21.69 16.32
C SER A 19 -13.66 20.80 17.33
N ILE A 20 -13.85 21.00 18.64
CA ILE A 20 -13.23 20.14 19.69
C ILE A 20 -13.82 18.72 19.73
N ASN A 21 -15.04 18.52 19.22
CA ASN A 21 -15.62 17.17 19.05
C ASN A 21 -15.12 16.45 17.78
N PHE A 22 -14.45 17.16 16.86
CA PHE A 22 -13.89 16.54 15.65
C PHE A 22 -12.52 15.89 15.91
N ASP A 23 -11.79 16.34 16.92
CA ASP A 23 -10.49 15.79 17.31
C ASP A 23 -10.59 14.42 18.03
N GLY A 24 -11.81 14.02 18.43
CA GLY A 24 -12.04 12.80 19.22
C GLY A 24 -12.30 11.52 18.44
N ILE A 25 -12.47 11.56 17.11
CA ILE A 25 -12.91 10.39 16.32
C ILE A 25 -11.77 9.77 15.48
N PHE A 26 -10.61 10.44 15.30
CA PHE A 26 -9.64 10.01 14.27
C PHE A 26 -8.22 9.65 14.72
N VAL A 27 -7.95 9.47 16.01
CA VAL A 27 -6.58 9.13 16.48
C VAL A 27 -6.39 7.67 16.94
N ASN A 28 -7.44 6.86 17.00
CA ASN A 28 -7.33 5.43 17.36
C ASN A 28 -7.46 4.46 16.17
N ALA A 29 -7.57 4.95 14.93
CA ALA A 29 -7.78 4.10 13.75
C ALA A 29 -6.51 3.78 12.95
N LEU A 30 -5.33 4.28 13.33
CA LEU A 30 -4.10 4.02 12.57
C LEU A 30 -2.87 3.76 13.45
N ASN A 31 -3.02 2.88 14.45
CA ASN A 31 -1.87 2.25 15.11
C ASN A 31 -1.88 0.75 14.80
N ILE A 32 -1.67 0.39 13.53
CA ILE A 32 -1.24 -0.98 13.21
C ILE A 32 0.25 -1.03 13.52
N GLY A 33 0.59 -1.28 14.79
CA GLY A 33 1.93 -1.66 15.20
C GLY A 33 2.25 -3.04 14.61
N VAL A 34 2.92 -3.06 13.46
CA VAL A 34 3.37 -4.29 12.76
C VAL A 34 4.64 -4.88 13.39
N ASP A 35 5.19 -4.26 14.42
CA ASP A 35 6.53 -4.63 14.91
C ASP A 35 6.57 -5.81 15.89
N HIS A 36 5.42 -6.31 16.39
CA HIS A 36 5.41 -7.32 17.47
C HIS A 36 4.66 -8.64 17.16
N PHE A 37 4.19 -8.86 15.93
CA PHE A 37 3.32 -10.00 15.60
C PHE A 37 3.99 -11.18 14.89
N TYR A 38 5.25 -11.04 14.44
CA TYR A 38 5.95 -12.09 13.68
C TYR A 38 6.64 -13.14 14.56
N ASP A 39 7.06 -12.80 15.78
CA ASP A 39 7.82 -13.72 16.63
C ASP A 39 6.96 -14.81 17.30
N THR A 40 5.64 -14.67 17.28
CA THR A 40 4.67 -15.67 17.81
C THR A 40 3.93 -16.43 16.70
N SER A 41 4.52 -16.50 15.50
CA SER A 41 3.93 -16.95 14.22
C SER A 41 3.43 -18.40 14.12
N HIS A 42 3.23 -19.12 15.23
CA HIS A 42 2.71 -20.49 15.16
C HIS A 42 1.21 -20.65 15.43
N PHE A 43 0.49 -19.68 16.00
CA PHE A 43 -0.88 -19.97 16.50
C PHE A 43 -2.02 -18.93 16.36
N ILE A 44 -1.85 -17.75 15.74
CA ILE A 44 -2.98 -16.80 15.63
C ILE A 44 -3.37 -16.57 14.17
N ASP A 45 -4.55 -17.03 13.79
CA ASP A 45 -5.23 -16.73 12.53
C ASP A 45 -6.00 -15.41 12.71
N LEU A 46 -5.39 -14.29 12.30
CA LEU A 46 -6.07 -13.00 12.26
C LEU A 46 -6.86 -12.88 10.94
N PRO A 47 -8.16 -12.55 10.95
CA PRO A 47 -9.01 -12.52 9.76
C PRO A 47 -8.67 -11.43 8.74
N PHE A 48 -7.78 -10.47 9.09
CA PHE A 48 -7.36 -9.38 8.20
C PHE A 48 -6.01 -9.63 7.50
N VAL A 49 -5.10 -10.36 8.14
CA VAL A 49 -3.83 -10.78 7.52
C VAL A 49 -4.10 -12.14 6.87
N SER A 50 -4.43 -12.13 5.59
CA SER A 50 -4.64 -13.38 4.89
C SER A 50 -3.34 -14.19 4.91
N ARG A 51 -3.32 -15.31 5.64
CA ARG A 51 -2.32 -16.38 5.46
C ARG A 51 -2.37 -17.00 4.05
N LYS A 52 -3.25 -16.50 3.17
CA LYS A 52 -3.42 -16.96 1.80
C LYS A 52 -2.51 -16.17 0.89
N CYS A 53 -1.38 -16.79 0.58
CA CYS A 53 -0.55 -16.41 -0.55
C CYS A 53 -1.18 -16.85 -1.88
N SER A 54 -0.82 -16.22 -2.98
CA SER A 54 -1.34 -16.53 -4.31
C SER A 54 -0.52 -17.60 -5.03
N ARG A 55 -1.21 -18.53 -5.70
CA ARG A 55 -0.62 -19.45 -6.70
C ARG A 55 -1.14 -19.17 -8.11
N LYS A 56 -1.97 -18.15 -8.28
CA LYS A 56 -2.68 -17.86 -9.53
C LYS A 56 -2.29 -16.49 -10.04
N CYS A 57 -2.09 -16.40 -11.36
CA CYS A 57 -1.89 -15.13 -12.04
C CYS A 57 -3.21 -14.37 -12.12
N GLU A 58 -3.43 -13.43 -11.21
CA GLU A 58 -4.63 -12.59 -11.18
C GLU A 58 -4.45 -11.35 -12.07
N SER A 59 -5.55 -10.82 -12.59
CA SER A 59 -5.58 -9.57 -13.36
C SER A 59 -6.86 -8.81 -13.06
N GLU A 60 -7.08 -8.54 -11.78
CA GLU A 60 -8.29 -7.94 -11.25
C GLU A 60 -8.00 -6.52 -10.73
N PHE A 61 -9.00 -5.63 -10.83
CA PHE A 61 -8.91 -4.24 -10.36
C PHE A 61 -7.70 -3.46 -10.92
N CYS A 62 -7.40 -3.66 -12.21
CA CYS A 62 -6.18 -3.16 -12.89
C CYS A 62 -5.85 -1.67 -12.71
N GLU A 63 -6.87 -0.84 -12.42
CA GLU A 63 -6.74 0.63 -12.31
C GLU A 63 -7.14 1.17 -10.92
N ALA A 64 -7.35 0.29 -9.93
CA ALA A 64 -7.71 0.67 -8.56
C ALA A 64 -6.61 0.24 -7.58
N PRO A 65 -5.64 1.12 -7.25
CA PRO A 65 -4.46 0.75 -6.45
C PRO A 65 -4.78 0.00 -5.14
N PRO A 66 -5.80 0.38 -4.33
CA PRO A 66 -6.12 -0.34 -3.09
C PRO A 66 -6.57 -1.79 -3.28
N PHE A 67 -7.07 -2.15 -4.46
CA PHE A 67 -7.64 -3.48 -4.74
C PHE A 67 -6.91 -4.24 -5.85
N LEU A 68 -5.92 -3.59 -6.48
CA LEU A 68 -5.13 -4.15 -7.58
C LEU A 68 -4.58 -5.52 -7.19
N ARG A 69 -4.87 -6.53 -8.02
CA ARG A 69 -4.23 -7.85 -7.98
C ARG A 69 -3.73 -8.19 -9.37
N TYR A 70 -2.43 -8.07 -9.58
CA TYR A 70 -1.77 -8.39 -10.82
C TYR A 70 -0.71 -9.48 -10.58
N GLY A 71 -0.76 -10.53 -11.41
CA GLY A 71 0.09 -11.70 -11.23
C GLY A 71 -0.12 -12.34 -9.86
N LYS A 72 0.95 -12.79 -9.24
CA LYS A 72 0.93 -13.39 -7.89
C LYS A 72 1.41 -12.42 -6.81
N TYR A 73 2.14 -11.36 -7.18
CA TYR A 73 2.89 -10.52 -6.24
C TYR A 73 2.53 -9.04 -6.29
N CYS A 74 1.92 -8.52 -7.35
CA CYS A 74 1.58 -7.09 -7.40
C CYS A 74 0.22 -6.83 -6.74
N GLY A 75 0.25 -6.35 -5.50
CA GLY A 75 -0.94 -5.83 -4.80
C GLY A 75 -0.64 -5.46 -3.34
N LEU A 76 -1.51 -4.65 -2.74
CA LEU A 76 -1.38 -4.30 -1.33
C LEU A 76 -1.76 -5.50 -0.44
N LEU A 77 -0.88 -5.88 0.49
CA LEU A 77 -1.07 -7.04 1.37
C LEU A 77 -1.40 -8.34 0.60
N TYR A 78 -0.84 -8.47 -0.60
CA TYR A 78 -1.06 -9.58 -1.53
C TYR A 78 0.30 -10.01 -2.07
N SER A 79 0.63 -11.30 -1.90
CA SER A 79 1.90 -11.85 -2.37
C SER A 79 1.77 -13.31 -2.76
N GLY A 80 2.74 -13.83 -3.50
CA GLY A 80 2.76 -15.20 -4.00
C GLY A 80 3.24 -16.21 -2.96
N CYS A 81 2.87 -17.48 -3.13
CA CYS A 81 3.30 -18.53 -2.22
C CYS A 81 4.80 -18.85 -2.35
N PRO A 82 5.41 -19.45 -1.32
CA PRO A 82 6.78 -19.95 -1.44
C PRO A 82 6.95 -20.84 -2.67
N ASN A 83 8.03 -20.61 -3.41
CA ASN A 83 8.42 -21.31 -4.64
C ASN A 83 7.50 -21.09 -5.85
N GLU A 84 6.53 -20.18 -5.78
CA GLU A 84 5.80 -19.78 -6.98
C GLU A 84 6.67 -18.89 -7.87
N GLN A 85 6.64 -19.16 -9.17
CA GLN A 85 7.28 -18.27 -10.15
C GLN A 85 6.36 -17.09 -10.46
N PRO A 86 6.92 -15.89 -10.72
CA PRO A 86 6.16 -14.74 -11.16
C PRO A 86 5.57 -14.99 -12.55
N CYS A 87 4.42 -14.36 -12.81
CA CYS A 87 3.66 -14.56 -14.04
C CYS A 87 4.29 -13.90 -15.27
N ASP A 88 4.98 -12.78 -15.08
CA ASP A 88 5.76 -12.07 -16.08
C ASP A 88 6.85 -11.21 -15.43
N GLY A 89 7.53 -10.38 -16.22
CA GLY A 89 8.59 -9.50 -15.73
C GLY A 89 8.11 -8.36 -14.82
N LEU A 90 6.84 -7.94 -14.90
CA LEU A 90 6.29 -6.94 -13.97
C LEU A 90 6.00 -7.60 -12.61
N ASP A 91 5.40 -8.79 -12.63
CA ASP A 91 5.15 -9.58 -11.43
C ASP A 91 6.45 -9.98 -10.72
N PHE A 92 7.53 -10.20 -11.48
CA PHE A 92 8.87 -10.39 -10.92
C PHE A 92 9.35 -9.16 -10.13
N CYS A 93 9.13 -7.94 -10.64
CA CYS A 93 9.49 -6.73 -9.90
C CYS A 93 8.76 -6.62 -8.56
N CYS A 94 7.48 -7.00 -8.52
CA CYS A 94 6.69 -7.03 -7.29
C CYS A 94 7.16 -8.12 -6.33
N MET A 95 7.51 -9.31 -6.84
CA MET A 95 8.09 -10.39 -6.03
C MET A 95 9.39 -9.94 -5.33
N GLU A 96 10.28 -9.26 -6.05
CA GLU A 96 11.51 -8.73 -5.47
C GLU A 96 11.25 -7.62 -4.44
N HIS A 97 10.24 -6.78 -4.68
CA HIS A 97 9.80 -5.77 -3.72
C HIS A 97 9.27 -6.41 -2.43
N ASP A 98 8.33 -7.35 -2.52
CA ASP A 98 7.78 -8.07 -1.37
C ASP A 98 8.87 -8.77 -0.55
N ASN A 99 9.81 -9.44 -1.24
CA ASN A 99 10.95 -10.09 -0.60
C ASN A 99 11.87 -9.07 0.09
N CYS A 100 12.10 -7.92 -0.52
CA CYS A 100 12.88 -6.83 0.08
C CYS A 100 12.20 -6.30 1.35
N ILE A 101 10.89 -5.99 1.27
CA ILE A 101 10.10 -5.52 2.40
C ILE A 101 10.12 -6.52 3.56
N SER A 102 9.96 -7.82 3.28
CA SER A 102 10.05 -8.89 4.27
C SER A 102 11.42 -8.91 4.99
N ARG A 103 12.52 -8.75 4.25
CA ARG A 103 13.88 -8.65 4.82
C ARG A 103 14.11 -7.36 5.61
N LYS A 104 13.31 -6.32 5.38
CA LYS A 104 13.36 -5.01 6.06
C LYS A 104 12.31 -4.92 7.17
N HIS A 105 11.96 -6.04 7.81
CA HIS A 105 10.99 -6.07 8.91
C HIS A 105 9.60 -5.50 8.54
N ASN A 106 9.19 -5.67 7.29
CA ASN A 106 7.94 -5.15 6.74
C ASN A 106 7.87 -3.61 6.64
N ASP A 107 9.01 -2.93 6.56
CA ASP A 107 9.05 -1.48 6.34
C ASP A 107 8.72 -1.11 4.88
N TYR A 108 7.42 -0.94 4.60
CA TYR A 108 6.90 -0.48 3.31
C TYR A 108 7.39 0.91 2.87
N LEU A 109 8.03 1.68 3.77
CA LEU A 109 8.64 2.97 3.45
C LEU A 109 10.14 2.88 3.15
N SER A 110 10.74 1.67 3.19
CA SER A 110 12.15 1.47 2.85
C SER A 110 12.49 2.10 1.50
N GLN A 111 13.44 3.04 1.51
CA GLN A 111 13.86 3.72 0.30
C GLN A 111 14.53 2.77 -0.70
N GLU A 112 15.33 1.82 -0.20
CA GLU A 112 15.95 0.78 -1.02
C GLU A 112 14.90 -0.03 -1.78
N CYS A 113 13.93 -0.61 -1.08
CA CYS A 113 12.93 -1.48 -1.71
C CYS A 113 12.08 -0.70 -2.73
N ASN A 114 11.61 0.49 -2.36
CA ASN A 114 10.78 1.29 -3.24
C ASN A 114 11.54 1.81 -4.47
N ARG A 115 12.82 2.18 -4.34
CA ARG A 115 13.66 2.58 -5.48
C ARG A 115 13.92 1.40 -6.43
N ASN A 116 14.29 0.25 -5.89
CA ASN A 116 14.54 -0.96 -6.68
C ASN A 116 13.30 -1.38 -7.48
N LEU A 117 12.10 -1.28 -6.88
CA LEU A 117 10.84 -1.54 -7.59
C LEU A 117 10.62 -0.57 -8.76
N LEU A 118 10.81 0.74 -8.56
CA LEU A 118 10.66 1.73 -9.62
C LEU A 118 11.64 1.48 -10.78
N GLU A 119 12.91 1.20 -10.47
CA GLU A 119 13.93 0.91 -11.47
C GLU A 119 13.65 -0.38 -12.25
N CYS A 120 13.16 -1.42 -11.55
CA CYS A 120 12.77 -2.69 -12.17
C CYS A 120 11.62 -2.48 -13.16
N MET A 121 10.56 -1.78 -12.76
CA MET A 121 9.41 -1.48 -13.63
C MET A 121 9.81 -0.63 -14.84
N ASP A 122 10.71 0.35 -14.65
CA ASP A 122 11.23 1.16 -15.74
C ASP A 122 12.02 0.32 -16.75
N ARG A 123 12.83 -0.62 -16.27
CA ARG A 123 13.56 -1.55 -17.14
C ARG A 123 12.60 -2.44 -17.93
N PHE A 124 11.62 -3.05 -17.26
CA PHE A 124 10.59 -3.86 -17.91
C PHE A 124 9.83 -3.08 -18.99
N ALA A 125 9.45 -1.83 -18.70
CA ALA A 125 8.77 -0.97 -19.66
C ALA A 125 9.67 -0.62 -20.87
N LYS A 126 10.95 -0.31 -20.63
CA LYS A 126 11.94 0.02 -21.67
C LYS A 126 12.25 -1.16 -22.59
N THR A 127 12.29 -2.39 -22.08
CA THR A 127 12.53 -3.60 -22.88
C THR A 127 11.29 -4.08 -23.63
N GLY A 128 10.17 -3.35 -23.55
CA GLY A 128 8.94 -3.72 -24.25
C GLY A 128 8.19 -4.90 -23.60
N GLY A 129 8.39 -5.11 -22.29
CA GLY A 129 7.73 -6.15 -21.52
C GLY A 129 6.22 -6.19 -21.73
N GLN A 130 5.70 -7.41 -21.85
CA GLN A 130 4.28 -7.68 -22.11
C GLN A 130 3.63 -8.31 -20.87
N SER A 131 2.32 -8.12 -20.73
CA SER A 131 1.54 -8.85 -19.74
C SER A 131 1.62 -10.37 -19.98
N PHE A 132 1.52 -11.16 -18.92
CA PHE A 132 1.35 -12.61 -19.03
C PHE A 132 0.12 -12.99 -19.86
N LYS A 133 0.16 -14.19 -20.47
CA LYS A 133 -0.90 -14.70 -21.35
C LYS A 133 -2.25 -14.78 -20.62
N GLY A 134 -3.28 -14.18 -21.21
CA GLY A 134 -4.64 -14.19 -20.66
C GLY A 134 -4.90 -13.10 -19.61
N SER A 135 -3.95 -12.20 -19.35
CA SER A 135 -4.17 -11.05 -18.48
C SER A 135 -5.25 -10.12 -19.05
N LYS A 136 -6.19 -9.71 -18.20
CA LYS A 136 -7.16 -8.64 -18.50
C LYS A 136 -6.55 -7.24 -18.33
N CYS A 137 -5.38 -7.15 -17.69
CA CYS A 137 -4.69 -5.90 -17.41
C CYS A 137 -3.59 -5.62 -18.44
N ASN A 138 -3.42 -4.34 -18.78
CA ASN A 138 -2.26 -3.88 -19.52
C ASN A 138 -1.11 -3.57 -18.55
N ALA A 139 0.02 -4.29 -18.65
CA ALA A 139 1.16 -4.13 -17.73
C ALA A 139 1.66 -2.67 -17.65
N LYS A 140 1.69 -1.92 -18.77
CA LYS A 140 2.12 -0.51 -18.75
C LYS A 140 1.15 0.38 -17.98
N LYS A 141 -0.15 0.09 -18.01
CA LYS A 141 -1.13 0.80 -17.17
C LYS A 141 -0.95 0.44 -15.70
N VAL A 142 -0.76 -0.84 -15.40
CA VAL A 142 -0.52 -1.31 -14.02
C VAL A 142 0.72 -0.65 -13.41
N ILE A 143 1.81 -0.52 -14.17
CA ILE A 143 3.01 0.23 -13.72
C ILE A 143 2.65 1.66 -13.29
N LYS A 144 1.83 2.38 -14.07
CA LYS A 144 1.41 3.74 -13.70
C LYS A 144 0.63 3.76 -12.39
N VAL A 145 -0.27 2.79 -12.21
CA VAL A 145 -1.08 2.62 -10.99
C VAL A 145 -0.20 2.33 -9.78
N ILE A 146 0.79 1.44 -9.92
CA ILE A 146 1.76 1.14 -8.84
C ILE A 146 2.60 2.37 -8.50
N LYS A 147 3.08 3.12 -9.51
CA LYS A 147 3.87 4.35 -9.28
C LYS A 147 3.14 5.41 -8.47
N VAL A 148 1.82 5.55 -8.65
CA VAL A 148 0.98 6.48 -7.86
C VAL A 148 1.08 6.19 -6.36
N VAL A 149 1.37 4.95 -5.96
CA VAL A 149 1.53 4.56 -4.54
C VAL A 149 3.01 4.59 -4.12
N ILE A 150 3.90 4.05 -4.96
CA ILE A 150 5.31 3.85 -4.60
C ILE A 150 6.12 5.15 -4.60
N GLU A 151 5.84 6.10 -5.50
CA GLU A 151 6.57 7.39 -5.52
C GLU A 151 6.32 8.21 -4.25
N PRO A 152 5.06 8.37 -3.76
CA PRO A 152 4.80 8.96 -2.46
C PRO A 152 5.42 8.18 -1.30
N ALA A 153 5.37 6.84 -1.31
CA ALA A 153 5.98 6.02 -0.27
C ALA A 153 7.50 6.24 -0.18
N LEU A 154 8.18 6.32 -1.34
CA LEU A 154 9.61 6.65 -1.39
C LEU A 154 9.90 8.06 -0.86
N ALA A 155 9.05 9.05 -1.18
CA ALA A 155 9.19 10.41 -0.67
C ALA A 155 8.99 10.45 0.86
N ALA A 156 7.99 9.74 1.39
CA ALA A 156 7.76 9.61 2.83
C ALA A 156 8.93 8.90 3.52
N GLY A 157 9.46 7.82 2.94
CA GLY A 157 10.64 7.11 3.43
C GLY A 157 11.88 8.02 3.55
N LYS A 158 12.10 8.91 2.58
CA LYS A 158 13.14 9.94 2.64
C LYS A 158 12.92 10.92 3.80
N ALA A 159 11.71 11.44 3.94
CA ALA A 159 11.37 12.39 5.01
C ALA A 159 11.50 11.77 6.41
N LEU A 160 11.19 10.49 6.54
CA LEU A 160 11.21 9.73 7.79
C LEU A 160 12.51 8.94 8.03
N HIS A 161 13.53 9.14 7.18
CA HIS A 161 14.83 8.47 7.28
C HIS A 161 14.73 6.94 7.36
N ARG A 162 13.88 6.34 6.52
CA ARG A 162 13.69 4.89 6.37
C ARG A 162 14.59 4.38 5.23
N PRO A 163 15.76 3.78 5.51
CA PRO A 163 16.71 3.37 4.46
C PRO A 163 16.17 2.27 3.53
#